data_AF-E3I6T4-F1
#
_entry.id   AF-E3I6T4-F1
#
_cell.length_a   1.000
_cell.length_b   1.000
_cell.length_c   1.000
_cell.angle_alpha   90.00
_cell.angle_beta   90.00
_cell.angle_gamma   90.00
#
_symmetry.space_group_name_H-M   'P 1'
#
loop_
_entity.id
_entity.type
_entity.pdbx_description
1 polymer ?
#
loop_
_entity_poly.entity_id
_entity_poly.type
_entity_poly.pdbx_seq_one_letter_code
_entity_poly.pdbx_strand_id
1 'polypeptide(L)'
;MMSEAANLSAIEADKTKSDAAQEPRNWPRAGLSLFFLVLFSIGQSLFFALALVQMVWFLVQRAPNPFLSRFGPSLGQWLGDASRFIYHDTEEKPFPFKAWPAINTDA
;
A
#
# COMPACT_ATOMS: atom_id res chain seq x y z
N MET A 1 14.29 -11.83 53.97
CA MET A 1 14.92 -10.95 52.96
C MET A 1 15.37 -11.71 51.70
N MET A 2 15.96 -12.91 51.77
CA MET A 2 16.42 -13.64 50.56
C MET A 2 15.30 -14.25 49.68
N SER A 3 14.10 -14.50 50.23
CA SER A 3 12.96 -15.05 49.46
C SER A 3 12.34 -14.03 48.49
N GLU A 4 12.36 -12.75 48.85
CA GLU A 4 11.76 -11.67 48.04
C GLU A 4 12.63 -11.34 46.82
N ALA A 5 13.96 -11.35 46.99
CA ALA A 5 14.92 -11.21 45.90
C ALA A 5 14.85 -12.37 44.89
N ALA A 6 14.62 -13.60 45.36
CA ALA A 6 14.42 -14.76 44.49
C ALA A 6 13.14 -14.63 43.65
N ASN A 7 12.04 -14.16 44.25
CA ASN A 7 10.78 -13.92 43.55
C ASN A 7 10.91 -12.77 42.52
N LEU A 8 11.59 -11.68 42.87
CA LEU A 8 11.88 -10.57 41.94
C LEU A 8 12.68 -11.06 40.72
N SER A 9 13.72 -11.87 40.93
CA SER A 9 14.53 -12.42 39.83
C SER A 9 13.74 -13.37 38.91
N ALA A 10 12.78 -14.12 39.48
CA ALA A 10 11.90 -15.01 38.72
C ALA A 10 10.86 -14.20 37.91
N ILE A 11 10.32 -13.12 38.48
CA ILE A 11 9.42 -12.19 37.78
C ILE A 11 10.16 -11.43 36.67
N GLU A 12 11.42 -11.03 36.88
CA GLU A 12 12.24 -10.37 35.86
C GLU A 12 12.63 -11.31 34.72
N ALA A 13 12.96 -12.57 35.02
CA ALA A 13 13.25 -13.60 34.01
C ALA A 13 12.01 -13.98 33.18
N ASP A 14 10.84 -14.06 33.82
CA ASP A 14 9.57 -14.30 33.14
C ASP A 14 9.18 -13.10 32.25
N LYS A 15 9.36 -11.88 32.76
CA LYS A 15 9.10 -10.65 32.02
C LYS A 15 10.03 -10.48 30.81
N THR A 16 11.33 -10.74 30.96
CA THR A 16 12.28 -10.65 29.83
C THR A 16 11.98 -11.68 28.73
N LYS A 17 11.52 -12.88 29.08
CA LYS A 17 11.13 -13.90 28.10
C LYS A 17 9.78 -13.60 27.44
N SER A 18 8.83 -13.05 28.21
CA SER A 18 7.53 -12.59 27.72
C SER A 18 7.71 -11.40 26.76
N ASP A 19 8.55 -10.43 27.10
CA ASP A 19 8.85 -9.24 26.29
C ASP A 19 9.66 -9.61 25.02
N ALA A 20 10.56 -10.60 25.09
CA ALA A 20 11.29 -11.10 23.92
C ALA A 20 10.45 -11.99 22.97
N ALA A 21 9.37 -12.60 23.49
CA ALA A 21 8.42 -13.39 22.69
C ALA A 21 7.24 -12.55 22.17
N GLN A 22 7.04 -11.35 22.72
CA GLN A 22 6.15 -10.33 22.17
C GLN A 22 6.92 -9.51 21.12
N GLU A 23 7.39 -10.18 20.06
CA GLU A 23 7.63 -9.51 18.79
C GLU A 23 6.35 -8.71 18.49
N PRO A 24 6.43 -7.37 18.31
CA PRO A 24 5.25 -6.59 18.00
C PRO A 24 4.59 -7.26 16.79
N ARG A 25 3.33 -7.62 16.96
CA ARG A 25 2.46 -8.22 15.94
C ARG A 25 2.12 -7.19 14.85
N ASN A 26 3.14 -6.55 14.26
CA ASN A 26 3.05 -5.57 13.17
C ASN A 26 3.50 -6.16 11.80
N TRP A 27 4.05 -7.38 11.80
CA TRP A 27 4.36 -8.20 10.60
C TRP A 27 3.25 -8.32 9.53
N PRO A 28 1.93 -8.38 9.83
CA PRO A 28 0.92 -8.49 8.77
C PRO A 28 0.92 -7.31 7.78
N ARG A 29 1.48 -6.15 8.15
CA ARG A 29 1.58 -4.98 7.27
C ARG A 29 2.74 -5.08 6.27
N ALA A 30 3.86 -5.67 6.68
CA ALA A 30 5.01 -5.86 5.80
C ALA A 30 4.67 -6.83 4.64
N GLY A 31 3.99 -7.94 4.96
CA GLY A 31 3.50 -8.87 3.94
C GLY A 31 2.49 -8.23 2.99
N LEU A 32 1.57 -7.40 3.51
CA LEU A 32 0.61 -6.67 2.68
C LEU A 32 1.30 -5.60 1.81
N SER A 33 2.35 -4.95 2.31
CA SER A 33 3.14 -3.98 1.54
C SER A 33 3.86 -4.65 0.38
N LEU A 34 4.38 -5.87 0.58
CA LEU A 34 4.98 -6.66 -0.50
C LEU A 34 3.94 -7.06 -1.56
N PHE A 35 2.73 -7.45 -1.15
CA PHE A 35 1.62 -7.69 -2.06
C PHE A 35 1.30 -6.43 -2.88
N PHE A 36 1.19 -5.28 -2.22
CA PHE A 36 0.96 -4.02 -2.93
C PHE A 36 2.13 -3.60 -3.82
N LEU A 37 3.37 -3.97 -3.50
CA LEU A 37 4.54 -3.72 -4.34
C LEU A 37 4.44 -4.47 -5.68
N VAL A 38 3.98 -5.72 -5.66
CA VAL A 38 3.73 -6.51 -6.87
C VAL A 38 2.59 -5.89 -7.68
N LEU A 39 1.47 -5.56 -7.03
CA LEU A 39 0.34 -4.88 -7.68
C LEU A 39 0.74 -3.52 -8.26
N PHE A 40 1.56 -2.75 -7.55
CA PHE A 40 2.07 -1.45 -7.98
C PHE A 40 2.91 -1.58 -9.25
N SER A 41 3.78 -2.59 -9.34
CA SER A 41 4.56 -2.87 -10.56
C SER A 41 3.67 -3.16 -11.78
N ILE A 42 2.63 -3.96 -11.58
CA ILE A 42 1.64 -4.26 -12.64
C ILE A 42 0.88 -2.99 -13.03
N GLY A 43 0.39 -2.22 -12.05
CA GLY A 43 -0.34 -0.98 -12.28
C GLY A 43 0.50 0.07 -12.98
N GLN A 44 1.79 0.19 -12.65
CA GLN A 44 2.73 1.10 -13.29
C GLN A 44 2.97 0.69 -14.75
N SER A 45 3.17 -0.60 -15.01
CA SER A 45 3.32 -1.13 -16.37
C SER A 45 2.08 -0.85 -17.21
N LEU A 46 0.89 -1.07 -16.64
CA LEU A 46 -0.38 -0.75 -17.27
C LEU A 46 -0.53 0.75 -17.51
N PHE A 47 -0.18 1.60 -16.55
CA PHE A 47 -0.23 3.04 -16.68
C PHE A 47 0.61 3.53 -17.87
N PHE A 48 1.85 3.04 -17.99
CA PHE A 48 2.69 3.37 -19.15
C PHE A 48 2.10 2.87 -20.47
N ALA A 49 1.59 1.64 -20.51
CA ALA A 49 0.94 1.10 -21.70
C ALA A 49 -0.27 1.96 -22.13
N LEU A 50 -1.13 2.34 -21.19
CA LEU A 50 -2.31 3.18 -21.47
C LEU A 50 -1.90 4.59 -21.92
N ALA A 51 -0.85 5.16 -21.33
CA ALA A 51 -0.32 6.46 -21.75
C ALA A 51 0.23 6.41 -23.19
N LEU A 52 0.94 5.33 -23.56
CA LEU A 52 1.41 5.12 -24.94
C LEU A 52 0.25 4.97 -25.92
N VAL A 53 -0.76 4.17 -25.58
CA VAL A 53 -1.96 4.00 -26.42
C VAL A 53 -2.69 5.33 -26.59
N GLN A 54 -2.87 6.10 -25.51
CA GLN A 54 -3.48 7.43 -25.56
C GLN A 54 -2.69 8.38 -26.47
N MET A 55 -1.36 8.34 -26.41
CA MET A 55 -0.49 9.18 -27.23
C MET A 55 -0.63 8.83 -28.72
N VAL A 56 -0.58 7.54 -29.06
CA VAL A 56 -0.77 7.07 -30.45
C VAL A 56 -2.16 7.44 -30.94
N TRP A 57 -3.19 7.24 -30.11
CA TRP A 57 -4.57 7.60 -30.45
C TRP A 57 -4.72 9.09 -30.72
N PHE A 58 -4.13 9.94 -29.87
CA PHE A 58 -4.15 11.39 -30.04
C PHE A 58 -3.48 11.83 -31.35
N LEU A 59 -2.38 11.19 -31.75
CA LEU A 59 -1.70 11.49 -33.01
C LEU A 59 -2.54 11.12 -34.24
N VAL A 60 -3.25 9.99 -34.19
CA VAL A 60 -4.05 9.50 -35.32
C VAL A 60 -5.41 10.23 -35.41
N GLN A 61 -6.13 10.31 -34.30
CA GLN A 61 -7.51 10.84 -34.26
C GLN A 61 -7.58 12.34 -33.97
N ARG A 62 -6.45 12.98 -33.59
CA ARG A 62 -6.39 14.39 -33.14
C ARG A 62 -7.33 14.73 -31.99
N ALA A 63 -7.77 13.71 -31.26
CA ALA A 63 -8.66 13.81 -30.13
C ALA A 63 -8.27 12.74 -29.10
N PRO A 64 -8.40 13.03 -27.79
CA PRO A 64 -8.14 12.04 -26.75
C PRO A 64 -9.20 10.93 -26.76
N ASN A 65 -8.81 9.70 -26.43
CA ASN A 65 -9.78 8.63 -26.22
C ASN A 65 -10.56 8.89 -24.90
N PRO A 66 -11.91 8.98 -24.93
CA PRO A 66 -12.71 9.37 -23.76
C PRO A 66 -12.69 8.34 -22.62
N PHE A 67 -12.42 7.07 -22.92
CA PHE A 67 -12.29 6.03 -21.90
C PHE A 67 -10.94 6.13 -21.20
N LEU A 68 -9.85 6.18 -21.97
CA LEU A 68 -8.49 6.28 -21.43
C LEU A 68 -8.25 7.59 -20.68
N SER A 69 -8.86 8.69 -21.13
CA SER A 69 -8.77 9.98 -20.45
C SER A 69 -9.46 10.01 -19.09
N ARG A 70 -10.42 9.10 -18.84
CA ARG A 70 -11.09 8.95 -17.54
C ARG A 70 -10.40 7.91 -16.66
N PHE A 71 -10.02 6.77 -17.24
CA PHE A 71 -9.43 5.66 -16.49
C PHE A 71 -7.95 5.90 -16.13
N GLY A 72 -7.16 6.50 -17.03
CA GLY A 72 -5.73 6.76 -16.79
C GLY A 72 -5.46 7.58 -15.52
N PRO A 73 -6.13 8.72 -15.31
CA PRO A 73 -5.99 9.51 -14.08
C PRO A 73 -6.43 8.74 -12.82
N SER A 74 -7.48 7.93 -12.94
CA SER A 74 -7.99 7.09 -11.85
C SER A 74 -6.97 6.02 -11.43
N LEU A 75 -6.32 5.37 -12.40
CA LEU A 75 -5.20 4.45 -12.15
C LEU A 75 -3.98 5.16 -11.55
N GLY A 76 -3.69 6.39 -12.00
CA GLY A 76 -2.63 7.23 -11.43
C GLY A 76 -2.88 7.57 -9.96
N GLN A 77 -4.12 7.89 -9.59
CA GLN A 77 -4.50 8.10 -8.19
C GLN A 77 -4.31 6.83 -7.36
N TRP A 78 -4.71 5.67 -7.88
CA TRP A 78 -4.51 4.40 -7.21
C TRP A 78 -3.02 4.08 -6.99
N LEU A 79 -2.14 4.38 -7.96
CA LEU A 79 -0.69 4.24 -7.80
C LEU A 79 -0.17 5.15 -6.66
N GLY A 80 -0.67 6.39 -6.58
CA GLY A 80 -0.37 7.29 -5.48
C GLY A 80 -0.74 6.70 -4.12
N ASP A 81 -1.98 6.23 -3.98
CA ASP A 81 -2.48 5.63 -2.74
C ASP A 81 -1.70 4.35 -2.36
N ALA A 82 -1.38 3.51 -3.35
CA ALA A 82 -0.55 2.31 -3.16
C ALA A 82 0.86 2.64 -2.68
N SER A 83 1.51 3.67 -3.24
CA SER A 83 2.84 4.08 -2.81
C SER A 83 2.86 4.56 -1.35
N ARG A 84 1.88 5.39 -0.94
CA ARG A 84 1.75 5.83 0.46
C ARG A 84 1.58 4.66 1.42
N PHE A 85 0.79 3.65 1.03
CA PHE A 85 0.64 2.44 1.83
C PHE A 85 1.96 1.66 1.95
N ILE A 86 2.67 1.45 0.83
CA ILE A 86 3.95 0.72 0.79
C ILE A 86 5.02 1.42 1.66
N TYR A 87 5.08 2.75 1.62
CA TYR A 87 6.03 3.54 2.42
C TYR A 87 5.56 3.80 3.85
N HIS A 88 4.46 3.17 4.28
CA HIS A 88 3.89 3.33 5.61
C HIS A 88 3.52 4.79 5.97
N ASP A 89 3.30 5.65 4.98
CA ASP A 89 2.82 7.03 5.13
C ASP A 89 1.34 7.06 5.55
N THR A 90 0.58 6.03 5.17
CA THR A 90 -0.83 5.87 5.55
C THR A 90 -1.14 4.44 6.01
N GLU A 91 -2.14 4.34 6.89
CA GLU A 91 -2.74 3.04 7.26
C GLU A 91 -3.95 2.68 6.37
N GLU A 92 -4.39 3.60 5.51
CA GLU A 92 -5.48 3.35 4.57
C GLU A 92 -5.05 2.35 3.50
N LYS A 93 -5.73 1.21 3.44
CA LYS A 93 -5.50 0.17 2.44
C LYS A 93 -6.18 0.56 1.12
N PRO A 94 -5.44 0.62 -0.01
CA PRO A 94 -6.04 0.90 -1.30
C PRO A 94 -6.90 -0.28 -1.80
N PHE A 95 -7.53 -0.12 -2.98
CA PHE A 95 -8.25 -1.20 -3.64
C PHE A 95 -7.40 -2.49 -3.67
N PRO A 96 -7.95 -3.67 -3.33
CA PRO A 96 -9.38 -4.01 -3.26
C PRO A 96 -10.10 -3.74 -1.92
N PHE A 97 -9.42 -3.22 -0.90
CA PHE A 97 -10.03 -3.00 0.42
C PHE A 97 -10.84 -1.72 0.52
N LYS A 98 -10.55 -0.76 -0.36
CA LYS A 98 -11.30 0.49 -0.56
C LYS A 98 -11.89 0.50 -1.97
N ALA A 99 -12.93 1.31 -2.15
CA ALA A 99 -13.46 1.58 -3.49
C ALA A 99 -12.36 2.09 -4.42
N TRP A 100 -12.47 1.72 -5.70
CA TRP A 100 -11.58 2.22 -6.75
C TRP A 100 -11.68 3.76 -6.84
N PRO A 101 -10.56 4.49 -7.06
CA PRO A 101 -10.58 5.94 -7.07
C PRO A 101 -11.46 6.50 -8.20
N ALA A 102 -12.54 7.19 -7.85
CA ALA A 102 -13.35 7.91 -8.83
C ALA A 102 -12.75 9.29 -9.07
N ILE A 103 -12.47 9.63 -10.34
CA ILE A 103 -12.03 10.97 -10.73
C ILE A 103 -13.28 11.77 -11.11
N ASN A 104 -13.68 12.68 -10.24
CA ASN A 104 -14.75 13.64 -10.56
C ASN A 104 -14.18 14.60 -11.62
N THR A 105 -14.58 14.42 -12.88
CA THR A 105 -14.12 15.25 -14.01
C THR A 105 -15.03 16.48 -14.17
N ASP A 106 -15.53 17.01 -13.07
CA ASP A 106 -16.42 18.16 -13.05
C ASP A 106 -15.56 19.42 -12.85
N ALA A 107 -14.91 19.86 -13.92
CA ALA A 107 -14.17 21.13 -13.99
C ALA A 107 -14.27 21.72 -15.40
#